data_AF-A0A8C2ZCH3-F1
#
_entry.id   AF-A0A8C2ZCH3-F1
#
_cell.length_a   1.000
_cell.length_b   1.000
_cell.length_c   1.000
_cell.angle_alpha   90.00
_cell.angle_beta   90.00
_cell.angle_gamma   90.00
#
_symmetry.space_group_name_H-M   'P 1'
#
loop_
_entity.id
_entity.type
_entity.pdbx_description
1 polymer ?
#
loop_
_entity_poly.entity_id
_entity_poly.type
_entity_poly.pdbx_seq_one_letter_code
_entity_poly.pdbx_strand_id
1 'polypeptide(L)'
;MGANGSSYPHSCSPRIGGNSQAQQTFIGTSSFSQHGYGWESKLYSLEHGHERPTDRKKKSLGLATLKRRFIKRRKSSRSADHARQMRELLSGWDVRDTNALVEEYEGTAALKELSFQASLARAEAPSLQRDLAALYQHKYCTDVDLIFQGTCFPAHRAILAARCPFFKTLLSTSPGYGAEVLMDIETAGIDVPMFSALLHYLYTGEFGVGGAEDTRLQNVDVLVQLSEEFGTPNSLEADMKGLFDYMCYYDALLSFSSDSEMIESSGPGTPDEDLRAHKAILSARSPFFRNLLQRRIRTGEEMTERTLQTPTRIVLDESIIPRKYVQVILHCMYTDVVELGLVLRGSPSAGSLGEVQALVSGGRGASTRTEEAMELYHIALFLEFSMLAQGELKPRCPYLVVLVSMAG
;
A
#
# COMPACT_ATOMS: atom_id res chain seq x y z
N MET A 1 49.52 -29.98 26.79
CA MET A 1 50.80 -29.25 26.87
C MET A 1 51.11 -28.73 25.48
N GLY A 2 51.38 -27.42 25.33
CA GLY A 2 51.83 -26.82 24.07
C GLY A 2 50.93 -25.71 23.56
N ALA A 3 51.06 -24.53 24.15
CA ALA A 3 50.57 -23.25 23.65
C ALA A 3 51.40 -22.75 22.47
N ASN A 4 50.82 -21.80 21.70
CA ASN A 4 51.41 -20.73 20.88
C ASN A 4 50.61 -20.60 19.57
N GLY A 5 50.20 -19.43 19.08
CA GLY A 5 50.43 -18.06 19.49
C GLY A 5 49.60 -17.12 18.60
N SER A 6 49.18 -16.03 19.22
CA SER A 6 48.48 -14.85 18.69
C SER A 6 49.08 -14.27 17.40
N SER A 7 48.22 -13.73 16.53
CA SER A 7 48.50 -12.48 15.79
C SER A 7 47.22 -11.84 15.24
N TYR A 8 46.71 -10.83 15.96
CA TYR A 8 45.89 -9.75 15.41
C TYR A 8 46.78 -8.74 14.67
N PRO A 9 46.19 -7.93 13.77
CA PRO A 9 46.27 -6.50 14.03
C PRO A 9 44.93 -5.76 13.83
N HIS A 10 44.55 -4.95 14.83
CA HIS A 10 43.81 -3.69 14.67
C HIS A 10 44.80 -2.64 14.07
N SER A 11 44.48 -1.52 13.41
CA SER A 11 43.36 -0.56 13.43
C SER A 11 43.53 0.37 12.21
N CYS A 12 42.51 1.15 11.83
CA CYS A 12 42.60 2.61 11.59
C CYS A 12 41.28 3.20 11.04
N SER A 13 40.65 4.06 11.84
CA SER A 13 39.67 5.07 11.41
C SER A 13 40.38 6.33 10.91
N PRO A 14 39.66 7.23 10.21
CA PRO A 14 39.88 8.66 10.35
C PRO A 14 38.63 9.37 10.89
N ARG A 15 38.79 10.02 12.05
CA ARG A 15 38.00 11.18 12.46
C ARG A 15 38.66 12.42 11.87
N ILE A 16 37.90 13.23 11.15
CA ILE A 16 38.20 14.65 10.94
C ILE A 16 36.99 15.44 11.42
N GLY A 17 37.19 16.19 12.49
CA GLY A 17 36.31 17.27 12.92
C GLY A 17 36.85 18.60 12.40
N GLY A 18 35.96 19.46 11.94
CA GLY A 18 36.25 20.82 11.51
C GLY A 18 34.99 21.66 11.63
N ASN A 19 34.88 22.36 12.75
CA ASN A 19 33.79 23.26 13.12
C ASN A 19 34.01 24.61 12.44
N SER A 20 32.99 25.20 11.80
CA SER A 20 32.96 26.66 11.55
C SER A 20 31.52 27.18 11.59
N GLN A 21 31.28 28.02 12.60
CA GLN A 21 30.12 28.89 12.73
C GLN A 21 30.22 30.03 11.71
N ALA A 22 29.13 30.33 10.99
CA ALA A 22 28.85 31.68 10.50
C ALA A 22 27.35 31.86 10.15
N GLN A 23 26.69 32.63 11.01
CA GLN A 23 25.74 33.70 10.69
C GLN A 23 24.43 33.38 9.95
N GLN A 24 23.36 33.35 10.74
CA GLN A 24 22.01 33.73 10.34
C GLN A 24 22.01 35.14 9.72
N THR A 25 21.38 35.29 8.56
CA THR A 25 20.96 36.59 8.02
C THR A 25 19.47 36.57 7.74
N PHE A 26 18.81 37.52 8.38
CA PHE A 26 17.40 37.86 8.28
C PHE A 26 17.26 38.83 7.09
N ILE A 27 16.42 38.53 6.10
CA ILE A 27 15.98 39.54 5.12
C ILE A 27 14.47 39.36 4.91
N GLY A 28 13.72 40.39 5.33
CA GLY A 28 12.30 40.54 5.08
C GLY A 28 11.99 41.21 3.73
N THR A 29 10.73 41.02 3.35
CA THR A 29 9.87 41.86 2.50
C THR A 29 10.42 42.37 1.16
N SER A 30 9.80 41.93 0.07
CA SER A 30 9.23 42.89 -0.88
C SER A 30 8.11 42.28 -1.71
N SER A 31 6.98 42.97 -1.70
CA SER A 31 5.85 42.81 -2.60
C SER A 31 6.25 43.31 -3.98
N PHE A 32 5.93 42.55 -5.04
CA PHE A 32 5.92 43.11 -6.39
C PHE A 32 4.71 42.60 -7.18
N SER A 33 3.86 43.57 -7.48
CA SER A 33 2.78 43.55 -8.46
C SER A 33 3.32 43.46 -9.89
N GLN A 34 2.77 42.57 -10.72
CA GLN A 34 2.70 42.73 -12.18
C GLN A 34 1.41 42.07 -12.66
N HIS A 35 0.45 42.88 -13.12
CA HIS A 35 0.25 43.27 -14.52
C HIS A 35 -0.26 42.12 -15.39
N GLY A 36 -1.54 42.25 -15.75
CA GLY A 36 -2.22 41.36 -16.66
C GLY A 36 -1.72 41.47 -18.10
N TYR A 37 -1.91 40.37 -18.82
CA TYR A 37 -1.94 40.35 -20.27
C TYR A 37 -3.13 39.49 -20.70
N GLY A 38 -4.08 40.15 -21.33
CA GLY A 38 -5.12 39.51 -22.13
C GLY A 38 -4.54 39.06 -23.46
N TRP A 39 -5.06 37.93 -23.96
CA TRP A 39 -4.73 37.37 -25.26
C TRP A 39 -6.01 36.76 -25.86
N GLU A 40 -6.65 37.54 -26.72
CA GLU A 40 -7.49 37.01 -27.80
C GLU A 40 -6.58 36.65 -28.98
N SER A 41 -6.80 35.50 -29.63
CA SER A 41 -7.07 35.46 -31.07
C SER A 41 -7.33 34.04 -31.62
N LYS A 42 -8.54 33.91 -32.15
CA LYS A 42 -8.92 33.40 -33.48
C LYS A 42 -8.18 32.20 -34.11
N LEU A 43 -9.00 31.17 -34.28
CA LEU A 43 -9.01 30.11 -35.29
C LEU A 43 -8.59 30.54 -36.71
N TYR A 44 -7.82 29.67 -37.37
CA TYR A 44 -7.88 29.38 -38.81
C TYR A 44 -7.72 27.87 -39.04
N SER A 45 -8.37 27.36 -40.09
CA SER A 45 -8.59 25.94 -40.41
C SER A 45 -8.10 25.61 -41.84
N LEU A 46 -8.01 24.28 -42.14
CA LEU A 46 -7.94 23.57 -43.45
C LEU A 46 -6.53 23.34 -44.07
N GLU A 47 -6.12 22.20 -44.66
CA GLU A 47 -6.71 21.10 -45.51
C GLU A 47 -5.76 19.84 -45.49
N HIS A 48 -6.14 18.57 -45.75
CA HIS A 48 -6.32 17.96 -47.10
C HIS A 48 -6.79 16.46 -47.08
N GLY A 49 -7.59 16.08 -48.11
CA GLY A 49 -7.66 14.77 -48.84
C GLY A 49 -8.40 13.58 -48.15
N HIS A 50 -9.21 12.71 -48.79
CA HIS A 50 -9.40 12.32 -50.20
C HIS A 50 -10.73 11.52 -50.40
N GLU A 51 -11.38 11.73 -51.55
CA GLU A 51 -12.28 10.87 -52.36
C GLU A 51 -13.67 10.27 -52.00
N ARG A 52 -14.44 10.12 -53.10
CA ARG A 52 -15.88 9.84 -53.40
C ARG A 52 -16.13 8.32 -53.63
N PRO A 53 -17.37 7.75 -53.80
CA PRO A 53 -18.39 8.19 -54.78
C PRO A 53 -19.92 7.89 -54.59
N THR A 54 -20.72 8.69 -55.34
CA THR A 54 -22.00 8.47 -56.12
C THR A 54 -23.10 7.51 -55.57
N ASP A 55 -24.43 7.71 -55.64
CA ASP A 55 -25.31 8.41 -56.61
C ASP A 55 -26.78 8.44 -56.10
N ARG A 56 -27.63 9.25 -56.77
CA ARG A 56 -29.12 9.20 -56.91
C ARG A 56 -30.06 10.08 -56.05
N LYS A 57 -30.52 11.14 -56.75
CA LYS A 57 -31.76 11.96 -56.64
C LYS A 57 -32.91 11.43 -55.77
N LYS A 58 -33.45 12.28 -54.89
CA LYS A 58 -34.91 12.49 -54.76
C LYS A 58 -35.25 13.87 -54.15
N LYS A 59 -36.40 14.36 -54.59
CA LYS A 59 -36.91 15.74 -54.53
C LYS A 59 -37.32 16.17 -53.12
N SER A 60 -37.29 17.50 -52.93
CA SER A 60 -37.87 18.27 -51.83
C SER A 60 -39.27 17.83 -51.43
N LEU A 61 -39.56 17.74 -50.13
CA LEU A 61 -40.82 18.20 -49.51
C LEU A 61 -40.54 18.60 -48.06
N GLY A 62 -41.06 19.77 -47.67
CA GLY A 62 -40.69 20.50 -46.46
C GLY A 62 -41.12 19.87 -45.15
N LEU A 63 -40.24 19.99 -44.16
CA LEU A 63 -40.55 19.86 -42.74
C LEU A 63 -40.63 21.27 -42.11
N ALA A 64 -41.65 22.02 -42.50
CA ALA A 64 -42.02 23.30 -41.88
C ALA A 64 -42.74 23.13 -40.52
N THR A 65 -42.58 21.98 -39.84
CA THR A 65 -43.22 21.67 -38.56
C THR A 65 -42.26 21.20 -37.47
N LEU A 66 -40.94 21.41 -37.63
CA LEU A 66 -39.96 21.11 -36.57
C LEU A 66 -39.19 22.33 -36.02
N LYS A 67 -39.61 23.56 -36.35
CA LYS A 67 -39.05 24.79 -35.75
C LYS A 67 -39.89 25.41 -34.63
N ARG A 68 -40.83 24.65 -34.04
CA ARG A 68 -41.60 25.05 -32.85
C ARG A 68 -41.50 24.08 -31.66
N ARG A 69 -40.40 23.34 -31.53
CA ARG A 69 -40.10 22.59 -30.28
C ARG A 69 -38.71 22.82 -29.68
N PHE A 70 -37.97 23.82 -30.15
CA PHE A 70 -36.70 24.25 -29.54
C PHE A 70 -36.76 25.64 -28.89
N ILE A 71 -37.96 26.10 -28.53
CA ILE A 71 -38.17 27.31 -27.70
C ILE A 71 -39.23 26.99 -26.64
N LYS A 72 -38.98 25.98 -25.81
CA LYS A 72 -39.62 25.79 -24.49
C LYS A 72 -38.91 24.69 -23.70
N ARG A 73 -37.59 24.86 -23.53
CA ARG A 73 -36.84 24.15 -22.48
C ARG A 73 -35.65 25.00 -22.02
N ARG A 74 -35.92 26.25 -21.66
CA ARG A 74 -35.06 27.03 -20.79
C ARG A 74 -35.82 27.28 -19.49
N LYS A 75 -35.14 27.08 -18.37
CA LYS A 75 -35.55 27.29 -16.96
C LYS A 75 -36.27 26.11 -16.31
N SER A 76 -35.46 25.17 -15.81
CA SER A 76 -35.64 24.62 -14.46
C SER A 76 -34.35 23.93 -13.99
N SER A 77 -33.23 24.65 -14.02
CA SER A 77 -32.32 24.58 -12.89
C SER A 77 -32.60 25.86 -12.10
N ARG A 78 -33.64 25.84 -11.24
CA ARG A 78 -33.68 26.83 -10.17
C ARG A 78 -32.40 26.56 -9.40
N SER A 79 -31.37 27.38 -9.60
CA SER A 79 -30.34 27.56 -8.58
C SER A 79 -31.13 27.74 -7.30
N ALA A 80 -30.99 26.83 -6.34
CA ALA A 80 -31.58 27.06 -5.04
C ALA A 80 -31.11 28.45 -4.63
N ASP A 81 -32.05 29.36 -4.40
CA ASP A 81 -31.72 30.71 -3.95
C ASP A 81 -31.33 30.56 -2.47
N HIS A 82 -30.13 30.03 -2.25
CA HIS A 82 -29.58 29.71 -0.94
C HIS A 82 -29.58 30.98 -0.08
N ALA A 83 -29.39 32.15 -0.69
CA ALA A 83 -29.49 33.42 0.01
C ALA A 83 -30.92 33.68 0.52
N ARG A 84 -31.96 33.37 -0.25
CA ARG A 84 -33.35 33.46 0.23
C ARG A 84 -33.63 32.44 1.34
N GLN A 85 -33.17 31.20 1.21
CA GLN A 85 -33.37 30.16 2.23
C GLN A 85 -32.65 30.51 3.54
N MET A 86 -31.43 31.03 3.47
CA MET A 86 -30.68 31.50 4.64
C MET A 86 -31.37 32.69 5.30
N ARG A 87 -31.88 33.66 4.52
CA ARG A 87 -32.66 34.78 5.07
C ARG A 87 -33.94 34.32 5.78
N GLU A 88 -34.61 33.31 5.24
CA GLU A 88 -35.81 32.73 5.85
C GLU A 88 -35.47 31.99 7.16
N LEU A 89 -34.39 31.19 7.17
CA LEU A 89 -33.89 30.48 8.34
C LEU A 89 -33.45 31.43 9.47
N LEU A 90 -32.79 32.53 9.13
CA LEU A 90 -32.27 33.52 10.08
C LEU A 90 -33.31 34.59 10.47
N SER A 91 -34.53 34.55 9.92
CA SER A 91 -35.52 35.63 10.05
C SER A 91 -35.97 35.95 11.48
N GLY A 92 -35.79 35.01 12.42
CA GLY A 92 -36.08 35.19 13.85
C GLY A 92 -34.86 35.12 14.76
N TRP A 93 -33.65 35.06 14.20
CA TRP A 93 -32.41 34.95 14.97
C TRP A 93 -31.95 36.33 15.43
N ASP A 94 -31.37 36.39 16.63
CA ASP A 94 -30.69 37.62 17.06
C ASP A 94 -29.32 37.74 16.37
N VAL A 95 -28.73 38.93 16.42
CA VAL A 95 -27.45 39.22 15.76
C VAL A 95 -26.32 38.39 16.37
N ARG A 96 -26.38 38.06 17.66
CA ARG A 96 -25.35 37.26 18.34
C ARG A 96 -25.37 35.82 17.86
N ASP A 97 -26.55 35.21 17.78
CA ASP A 97 -26.72 33.85 17.28
C ASP A 97 -26.28 33.75 15.81
N THR A 98 -26.59 34.78 15.01
CA THR A 98 -26.14 34.86 13.61
C THR A 98 -24.62 34.98 13.50
N ASN A 99 -23.98 35.80 14.35
CA ASN A 99 -22.53 35.93 14.38
C ASN A 99 -21.85 34.65 14.87
N ALA A 100 -22.39 33.98 15.90
CA ALA A 100 -21.87 32.71 16.39
C ALA A 100 -21.91 31.63 15.31
N LEU A 101 -22.98 31.60 14.49
CA LEU A 101 -23.05 30.73 13.33
C LEU A 101 -21.94 31.05 12.31
N VAL A 102 -21.74 32.33 11.98
CA VAL A 102 -20.66 32.74 11.06
C VAL A 102 -19.29 32.32 11.59
N GLU A 103 -19.01 32.55 12.87
CA GLU A 103 -17.77 32.12 13.53
C GLU A 103 -17.59 30.59 13.46
N GLU A 104 -18.64 29.80 13.65
CA GLU A 104 -18.61 28.34 13.51
C GLU A 104 -18.30 27.92 12.06
N TYR A 105 -18.91 28.57 11.06
CA TYR A 105 -18.64 28.29 9.64
C TYR A 105 -17.20 28.68 9.24
N GLU A 106 -16.71 29.83 9.70
CA GLU A 106 -15.34 30.28 9.48
C GLU A 106 -14.33 29.34 10.15
N GLY A 107 -14.58 28.96 11.40
CA GLY A 107 -13.79 27.96 12.12
C GLY A 107 -13.78 26.60 11.41
N THR A 108 -14.94 26.15 10.93
CA THR A 108 -15.06 24.90 10.17
C THR A 108 -14.32 24.99 8.83
N ALA A 109 -14.36 26.13 8.14
CA ALA A 109 -13.62 26.35 6.91
C ALA A 109 -12.11 26.32 7.14
N ALA A 110 -11.64 26.99 8.21
CA ALA A 110 -10.24 26.97 8.61
C ALA A 110 -9.77 25.55 8.97
N LEU A 111 -10.57 24.77 9.72
CA LEU A 111 -10.27 23.37 10.04
C LEU A 111 -10.19 22.49 8.80
N LYS A 112 -11.09 22.68 7.81
CA LYS A 112 -11.02 21.96 6.53
C LYS A 112 -9.75 22.28 5.76
N GLU A 113 -9.36 23.54 5.70
CA GLU A 113 -8.13 23.96 5.03
C GLU A 113 -6.90 23.39 5.73
N LEU A 114 -6.82 23.51 7.07
CA LEU A 114 -5.72 22.92 7.86
C LEU A 114 -5.65 21.40 7.68
N SER A 115 -6.78 20.70 7.67
CA SER A 115 -6.83 19.26 7.43
C SER A 115 -6.32 18.88 6.04
N PHE A 116 -6.65 19.67 5.02
CA PHE A 116 -6.13 19.48 3.66
C PHE A 116 -4.62 19.71 3.59
N GLN A 117 -4.13 20.82 4.16
CA GLN A 117 -2.69 21.13 4.21
C GLN A 117 -1.90 20.09 5.01
N ALA A 118 -2.42 19.62 6.15
CA ALA A 118 -1.81 18.56 6.93
C ALA A 118 -1.74 17.23 6.15
N SER A 119 -2.74 16.95 5.31
CA SER A 119 -2.74 15.77 4.45
C SER A 119 -1.70 15.87 3.33
N LEU A 120 -1.52 17.05 2.73
CA LEU A 120 -0.49 17.30 1.73
C LEU A 120 0.93 17.33 2.29
N ALA A 121 1.09 17.77 3.54
CA ALA A 121 2.39 17.85 4.20
C ALA A 121 2.94 16.47 4.64
N ARG A 122 2.10 15.43 4.66
CA ARG A 122 2.51 14.09 5.09
C ARG A 122 3.34 13.43 3.99
N ALA A 123 4.43 12.79 4.38
CA ALA A 123 5.21 11.95 3.46
C ALA A 123 4.34 10.79 2.95
N GLU A 124 4.39 10.55 1.64
CA GLU A 124 3.68 9.42 1.02
C GLU A 124 4.14 8.09 1.64
N ALA A 125 3.18 7.28 2.11
CA ALA A 125 3.46 5.91 2.47
C ALA A 125 3.94 5.11 1.22
N PRO A 126 4.98 4.27 1.34
CA PRO A 126 5.36 3.36 0.28
C PRO A 126 4.23 2.38 -0.07
N SER A 127 3.88 2.32 -1.35
CA SER A 127 2.93 1.32 -1.86
C SER A 127 3.48 -0.09 -1.75
N LEU A 128 2.60 -1.09 -1.78
CA LEU A 128 2.94 -2.51 -1.87
C LEU A 128 3.94 -2.76 -3.00
N GLN A 129 3.70 -2.17 -4.17
CA GLN A 129 4.60 -2.24 -5.31
C GLN A 129 6.02 -1.75 -4.98
N ARG A 130 6.15 -0.57 -4.36
CA ARG A 130 7.46 -0.01 -3.98
C ARG A 130 8.18 -0.89 -2.96
N ASP A 131 7.45 -1.43 -1.98
CA ASP A 131 8.04 -2.31 -0.97
C ASP A 131 8.42 -3.68 -1.53
N LEU A 132 7.65 -4.25 -2.46
CA LEU A 132 8.01 -5.49 -3.15
C LEU A 132 9.20 -5.29 -4.10
N ALA A 133 9.32 -4.13 -4.75
CA ALA A 133 10.50 -3.78 -5.53
C ALA A 133 11.75 -3.74 -4.63
N ALA A 134 11.65 -3.07 -3.47
CA ALA A 134 12.72 -3.00 -2.49
C ALA A 134 13.06 -4.39 -1.93
N LEU A 135 12.06 -5.22 -1.66
CA LEU A 135 12.24 -6.61 -1.22
C LEU A 135 13.08 -7.41 -2.23
N TYR A 136 12.73 -7.33 -3.52
CA TYR A 136 13.47 -8.01 -4.58
C TYR A 136 14.90 -7.50 -4.71
N GLN A 137 15.09 -6.18 -4.69
CA GLN A 137 16.41 -5.55 -4.82
C GLN A 137 17.36 -5.94 -3.68
N HIS A 138 16.86 -5.96 -2.44
CA HIS A 138 17.68 -6.21 -1.25
C HIS A 138 17.74 -7.69 -0.85
N LYS A 139 16.96 -8.56 -1.50
CA LYS A 139 16.98 -10.02 -1.32
C LYS A 139 16.69 -10.45 0.12
N TYR A 140 15.82 -9.71 0.83
CA TYR A 140 15.47 -10.08 2.20
C TYR A 140 14.54 -11.29 2.20
N CYS A 141 14.86 -12.32 2.98
CA CYS A 141 14.01 -13.50 3.18
C CYS A 141 13.76 -14.33 1.90
N THR A 142 14.70 -14.37 0.96
CA THR A 142 14.61 -15.26 -0.22
C THR A 142 14.68 -16.72 0.20
N ASP A 143 13.81 -17.53 -0.42
CA ASP A 143 13.59 -18.95 -0.08
C ASP A 143 13.78 -19.89 -1.28
N VAL A 144 14.14 -19.35 -2.46
CA VAL A 144 14.51 -20.09 -3.66
C VAL A 144 15.57 -19.34 -4.45
N ASP A 145 16.51 -20.08 -5.03
CA ASP A 145 17.52 -19.56 -5.95
C ASP A 145 17.25 -20.11 -7.35
N LEU A 146 16.89 -19.24 -8.29
CA LEU A 146 16.66 -19.63 -9.69
C LEU A 146 17.98 -19.50 -10.46
N ILE A 147 18.44 -20.58 -11.08
CA ILE A 147 19.69 -20.59 -11.84
C ILE A 147 19.37 -20.56 -13.32
N PHE A 148 19.60 -19.43 -13.98
CA PHE A 148 19.35 -19.25 -15.42
C PHE A 148 20.64 -18.86 -16.14
N GLN A 149 21.05 -19.67 -17.13
CA GLN A 149 22.31 -19.47 -17.88
C GLN A 149 23.53 -19.22 -16.98
N GLY A 150 23.63 -19.95 -15.86
CA GLY A 150 24.71 -19.82 -14.87
C GLY A 150 24.61 -18.61 -13.94
N THR A 151 23.59 -17.76 -14.09
CA THR A 151 23.30 -16.63 -13.19
C THR A 151 22.29 -17.05 -12.13
N CYS A 152 22.57 -16.71 -10.87
CA CYS A 152 21.68 -16.97 -9.74
C CYS A 152 20.76 -15.77 -9.45
N PHE A 153 19.47 -16.05 -9.34
CA PHE A 153 18.41 -15.10 -9.00
C PHE A 153 17.68 -15.52 -7.72
N PRO A 154 18.09 -14.98 -6.56
CA PRO A 154 17.38 -15.19 -5.31
C PRO A 154 15.97 -14.58 -5.38
N ALA A 155 14.96 -15.34 -5.00
CA ALA A 155 13.56 -14.96 -5.13
C ALA A 155 12.68 -15.54 -4.00
N HIS A 156 11.37 -15.29 -4.13
CA HIS A 156 10.35 -15.67 -3.15
C HIS A 156 9.30 -16.56 -3.79
N ARG A 157 9.20 -17.81 -3.34
CA ARG A 157 8.32 -18.85 -3.91
C ARG A 157 6.86 -18.41 -3.89
N ALA A 158 6.41 -17.89 -2.75
CA ALA A 158 5.04 -17.41 -2.55
C ALA A 158 4.65 -16.33 -3.60
N ILE A 159 5.53 -15.36 -3.84
CA ILE A 159 5.29 -14.26 -4.78
C ILE A 159 5.30 -14.81 -6.22
N LEU A 160 6.35 -15.56 -6.61
CA LEU A 160 6.43 -16.08 -7.98
C LEU A 160 5.25 -17.00 -8.32
N ALA A 161 4.86 -17.89 -7.41
CA ALA A 161 3.73 -18.80 -7.60
C ALA A 161 2.37 -18.09 -7.63
N ALA A 162 2.21 -16.97 -6.90
CA ALA A 162 1.01 -16.16 -6.97
C ALA A 162 0.94 -15.38 -8.29
N ARG A 163 2.08 -14.91 -8.79
CA ARG A 163 2.18 -13.98 -9.92
C ARG A 163 2.31 -14.67 -11.28
N CYS A 164 2.66 -15.96 -11.31
CA CYS A 164 2.96 -16.67 -12.55
C CYS A 164 2.60 -18.18 -12.45
N PRO A 165 1.64 -18.67 -13.26
CA PRO A 165 1.26 -20.09 -13.33
C PRO A 165 2.42 -21.05 -13.67
N PHE A 166 3.36 -20.64 -14.52
CA PHE A 166 4.55 -21.43 -14.82
C PHE A 166 5.38 -21.66 -13.55
N PHE A 167 5.73 -20.59 -12.82
CA PHE A 167 6.46 -20.71 -11.55
C PHE A 167 5.66 -21.47 -10.50
N LYS A 168 4.33 -21.30 -10.46
CA LYS A 168 3.46 -22.07 -9.56
C LYS A 168 3.62 -23.58 -9.79
N THR A 169 3.63 -24.00 -11.05
CA THR A 169 3.76 -25.42 -11.44
C THR A 169 5.17 -25.92 -11.15
N LEU A 170 6.18 -25.19 -11.63
CA LEU A 170 7.59 -25.50 -11.43
C LEU A 170 7.94 -25.68 -9.94
N LEU A 171 7.58 -24.69 -9.12
CA LEU A 171 7.92 -24.68 -7.69
C LEU A 171 7.10 -25.68 -6.88
N SER A 172 5.92 -26.09 -7.33
CA SER A 172 5.15 -27.13 -6.64
C SER A 172 5.84 -28.50 -6.63
N THR A 173 6.76 -28.72 -7.57
CA THR A 173 7.51 -29.98 -7.73
C THR A 173 8.93 -29.93 -7.17
N SER A 174 9.43 -28.74 -6.84
CA SER A 174 10.80 -28.56 -6.34
C SER A 174 10.91 -28.91 -4.84
N PRO A 175 12.10 -29.27 -4.33
CA PRO A 175 12.36 -29.39 -2.89
C PRO A 175 11.97 -28.11 -2.14
N GLY A 176 11.75 -28.25 -0.83
CA GLY A 176 11.38 -27.15 0.07
C GLY A 176 12.45 -26.06 0.20
N TYR A 177 12.28 -25.21 1.21
CA TYR A 177 13.06 -24.00 1.49
C TYR A 177 14.56 -24.05 1.13
N GLY A 178 15.04 -23.06 0.36
CA GLY A 178 16.45 -22.93 -0.03
C GLY A 178 16.87 -23.79 -1.22
N ALA A 179 15.92 -24.28 -2.02
CA ALA A 179 16.21 -25.04 -3.22
C ALA A 179 16.85 -24.17 -4.32
N GLU A 180 17.89 -24.71 -4.96
CA GLU A 180 18.38 -24.23 -6.25
C GLU A 180 17.55 -24.89 -7.35
N VAL A 181 16.91 -24.08 -8.20
CA VAL A 181 16.09 -24.57 -9.30
C VAL A 181 16.72 -24.12 -10.61
N LEU A 182 17.14 -25.09 -11.43
CA LEU A 182 17.68 -24.82 -12.77
C LEU A 182 16.53 -24.39 -13.70
N MET A 183 16.69 -23.23 -14.33
CA MET A 183 15.75 -22.69 -15.31
C MET A 183 16.19 -23.09 -16.70
N ASP A 184 15.40 -23.95 -17.34
CA ASP A 184 15.56 -24.34 -18.74
C ASP A 184 14.49 -23.64 -19.56
N ILE A 185 14.80 -22.42 -20.03
CA ILE A 185 13.92 -21.58 -20.83
C ILE A 185 14.52 -21.53 -22.23
N GLU A 186 13.94 -22.26 -23.17
CA GLU A 186 14.42 -22.36 -24.56
C GLU A 186 13.85 -21.27 -25.48
N THR A 187 13.02 -20.38 -24.95
CA THR A 187 12.35 -19.33 -25.73
C THR A 187 13.33 -18.32 -26.31
N ALA A 188 13.29 -18.21 -27.64
CA ALA A 188 14.13 -17.28 -28.39
C ALA A 188 13.86 -15.84 -27.96
N GLY A 189 14.91 -15.14 -27.52
CA GLY A 189 14.83 -13.74 -27.06
C GLY A 189 14.84 -13.56 -25.55
N ILE A 190 14.78 -14.64 -24.76
CA ILE A 190 14.95 -14.56 -23.30
C ILE A 190 16.43 -14.77 -22.95
N ASP A 191 17.14 -13.67 -22.76
CA ASP A 191 18.49 -13.64 -22.20
C ASP A 191 18.47 -13.28 -20.70
N VAL A 192 19.65 -13.28 -20.06
CA VAL A 192 19.78 -13.00 -18.62
C VAL A 192 19.16 -11.64 -18.22
N PRO A 193 19.41 -10.52 -18.93
CA PRO A 193 18.72 -9.25 -18.69
C PRO A 193 17.20 -9.33 -18.81
N MET A 194 16.69 -10.01 -19.85
CA MET A 194 15.25 -10.15 -20.06
C MET A 194 14.61 -10.97 -18.94
N PHE A 195 15.24 -12.06 -18.52
CA PHE A 195 14.77 -12.86 -17.38
C PHE A 195 14.76 -12.04 -16.08
N SER A 196 15.77 -11.20 -15.86
CA SER A 196 15.79 -10.25 -14.74
C SER A 196 14.64 -9.25 -14.80
N ALA A 197 14.32 -8.72 -15.98
CA ALA A 197 13.20 -7.79 -16.17
C ALA A 197 11.85 -8.48 -15.95
N LEU A 198 11.69 -9.73 -16.40
CA LEU A 198 10.52 -10.56 -16.11
C LEU A 198 10.34 -10.74 -14.60
N LEU A 199 11.39 -11.12 -13.88
CA LEU A 199 11.30 -11.26 -12.43
C LEU A 199 10.93 -9.93 -11.77
N HIS A 200 11.55 -8.81 -12.15
CA HIS A 200 11.18 -7.49 -11.63
C HIS A 200 9.70 -7.16 -11.89
N TYR A 201 9.19 -7.47 -13.07
CA TYR A 201 7.78 -7.29 -13.42
C TYR A 201 6.85 -8.13 -12.54
N LEU A 202 7.22 -9.36 -12.16
CA LEU A 202 6.41 -10.17 -11.25
C LEU A 202 6.24 -9.51 -9.87
N TYR A 203 7.25 -8.79 -9.37
CA TYR A 203 7.18 -8.08 -8.08
C TYR A 203 6.49 -6.72 -8.17
N THR A 204 6.58 -6.05 -9.32
CA THR A 204 6.20 -4.63 -9.44
C THR A 204 4.97 -4.38 -10.31
N GLY A 205 4.61 -5.32 -11.18
CA GLY A 205 3.61 -5.10 -12.23
C GLY A 205 4.07 -4.13 -13.33
N GLU A 206 5.32 -3.67 -13.31
CA GLU A 206 5.90 -2.76 -14.31
C GLU A 206 7.05 -3.43 -15.06
N PHE A 207 6.94 -3.42 -16.40
CA PHE A 207 7.96 -3.98 -17.28
C PHE A 207 8.87 -2.86 -17.76
N GLY A 208 10.10 -2.81 -17.24
CA GLY A 208 11.07 -1.77 -17.56
C GLY A 208 12.36 -2.35 -18.13
N VAL A 209 12.43 -2.50 -19.45
CA VAL A 209 13.72 -2.70 -20.13
C VAL A 209 14.10 -1.35 -20.72
N GLY A 210 15.13 -0.70 -20.14
CA GLY A 210 15.85 0.48 -20.67
C GLY A 210 15.01 1.66 -21.20
N GLY A 211 15.08 2.82 -20.54
CA GLY A 211 14.28 4.03 -20.80
C GLY A 211 14.46 4.77 -22.15
N ALA A 212 14.64 4.06 -23.26
CA ALA A 212 14.59 4.60 -24.62
C ALA A 212 13.31 4.16 -25.33
N GLU A 213 12.70 5.05 -26.11
CA GLU A 213 11.44 4.83 -26.85
C GLU A 213 11.53 3.62 -27.82
N ASP A 214 12.70 3.32 -28.38
CA ASP A 214 12.92 2.17 -29.28
C ASP A 214 12.84 0.81 -28.55
N THR A 215 13.15 0.77 -27.26
CA THR A 215 13.03 -0.46 -26.43
C THR A 215 11.56 -0.82 -26.20
N ARG A 216 10.64 0.17 -26.23
CA ARG A 216 9.21 -0.06 -25.93
C ARG A 216 8.55 -0.98 -26.95
N LEU A 217 8.95 -0.93 -28.22
CA LEU A 217 8.39 -1.79 -29.27
C LEU A 217 8.92 -3.22 -29.20
N GLN A 218 10.23 -3.40 -28.92
CA GLN A 218 10.80 -4.72 -28.64
C GLN A 218 10.19 -5.35 -27.38
N ASN A 219 9.83 -4.53 -26.39
CA ASN A 219 9.16 -5.00 -25.18
C ASN A 219 7.76 -5.55 -25.44
N VAL A 220 7.05 -5.13 -26.50
CA VAL A 220 5.71 -5.65 -26.80
C VAL A 220 5.79 -7.08 -27.33
N ASP A 221 6.67 -7.36 -28.28
CA ASP A 221 6.83 -8.72 -28.82
C ASP A 221 7.31 -9.69 -27.74
N VAL A 222 8.21 -9.23 -26.86
CA VAL A 222 8.67 -10.01 -25.71
C VAL A 222 7.54 -10.18 -24.69
N LEU A 223 6.77 -9.15 -24.36
CA LEU A 223 5.60 -9.29 -23.47
C LEU A 223 4.56 -10.27 -24.04
N VAL A 224 4.38 -10.32 -25.36
CA VAL A 224 3.50 -11.29 -26.02
C VAL A 224 4.07 -12.70 -25.86
N GLN A 225 5.35 -12.93 -26.18
CA GLN A 225 6.00 -14.23 -25.98
C GLN A 225 5.98 -14.68 -24.53
N LEU A 226 6.26 -13.76 -23.60
CA LEU A 226 6.18 -14.01 -22.17
C LEU A 226 4.74 -14.34 -21.75
N SER A 227 3.73 -13.72 -22.36
CA SER A 227 2.32 -14.05 -22.07
C SER A 227 1.92 -15.42 -22.61
N GLU A 228 2.51 -15.87 -23.72
CA GLU A 228 2.29 -17.21 -24.27
C GLU A 228 2.93 -18.29 -23.39
N GLU A 229 4.12 -18.02 -22.83
CA GLU A 229 4.88 -18.97 -22.03
C GLU A 229 4.51 -18.96 -20.53
N PHE A 230 4.34 -17.78 -19.96
CA PHE A 230 4.10 -17.56 -18.52
C PHE A 230 2.64 -17.21 -18.21
N GLY A 231 1.80 -16.96 -19.22
CA GLY A 231 0.43 -16.48 -19.08
C GLY A 231 0.33 -14.96 -18.93
N THR A 232 -0.88 -14.39 -19.11
CA THR A 232 -1.16 -12.99 -18.78
C THR A 232 -1.44 -12.86 -17.28
N PRO A 233 -0.57 -12.21 -16.47
CA PRO A 233 -0.80 -12.09 -15.04
C PRO A 233 -1.94 -11.12 -14.73
N ASN A 234 -2.63 -11.33 -13.60
CA ASN A 234 -3.58 -10.35 -13.10
C ASN A 234 -2.83 -9.09 -12.61
N SER A 235 -3.58 -8.07 -12.19
CA SER A 235 -2.97 -6.94 -11.48
C SER A 235 -2.21 -7.42 -10.24
N LEU A 236 -1.11 -6.74 -9.90
CA LEU A 236 -0.31 -7.04 -8.71
C LEU A 236 -1.21 -7.14 -7.46
N GLU A 237 -2.12 -6.18 -7.31
CA GLU A 237 -3.09 -6.12 -6.20
C GLU A 237 -3.98 -7.37 -6.13
N ALA A 238 -4.49 -7.87 -7.27
CA ALA A 238 -5.38 -9.02 -7.30
C ALA A 238 -4.66 -10.31 -6.89
N ASP A 239 -3.45 -10.53 -7.41
CA ASP A 239 -2.68 -11.73 -7.06
C ASP A 239 -2.14 -11.68 -5.63
N MET A 240 -1.76 -10.51 -5.13
CA MET A 240 -1.33 -10.34 -3.74
C MET A 240 -2.51 -10.52 -2.77
N LYS A 241 -3.70 -10.05 -3.14
CA LYS A 241 -4.93 -10.39 -2.41
C LYS A 241 -5.21 -11.89 -2.44
N GLY A 242 -5.04 -12.55 -3.59
CA GLY A 242 -5.15 -14.00 -3.69
C GLY A 242 -4.16 -14.72 -2.78
N LEU A 243 -2.91 -14.26 -2.73
CA LEU A 243 -1.91 -14.79 -1.81
C LEU A 243 -2.34 -14.64 -0.34
N PHE A 244 -2.99 -13.53 0.00
CA PHE A 244 -3.61 -13.34 1.32
C PHE A 244 -4.75 -14.32 1.59
N ASP A 245 -5.69 -14.46 0.65
CA ASP A 245 -6.88 -15.28 0.83
C ASP A 245 -6.55 -16.79 0.97
N TYR A 246 -5.51 -17.27 0.29
CA TYR A 246 -5.16 -18.70 0.25
C TYR A 246 -3.98 -19.11 1.13
N MET A 247 -3.13 -18.16 1.56
CA MET A 247 -1.93 -18.43 2.38
C MET A 247 -1.02 -19.55 1.82
N CYS A 248 -0.99 -19.74 0.50
CA CYS A 248 -0.14 -20.75 -0.13
C CYS A 248 1.33 -20.41 0.05
N TYR A 249 2.17 -21.39 0.39
CA TYR A 249 3.60 -21.21 0.67
C TYR A 249 3.91 -20.33 1.89
N TYR A 250 2.99 -20.25 2.86
CA TYR A 250 3.29 -19.59 4.14
C TYR A 250 4.51 -20.22 4.82
N ASP A 251 5.31 -19.38 5.44
CA ASP A 251 6.59 -19.75 6.04
C ASP A 251 6.79 -19.09 7.42
N ALA A 252 5.78 -18.36 7.88
CA ALA A 252 5.71 -17.77 9.20
C ALA A 252 4.35 -18.08 9.85
N LEU A 253 4.38 -18.25 11.17
CA LEU A 253 3.22 -18.39 12.03
C LEU A 253 3.27 -17.29 13.10
N LEU A 254 2.21 -16.50 13.20
CA LEU A 254 2.03 -15.50 14.24
C LEU A 254 1.21 -16.12 15.37
N SER A 255 1.85 -16.26 16.52
CA SER A 255 1.23 -16.73 17.77
C SER A 255 1.20 -15.60 18.78
N PHE A 256 0.27 -15.66 19.72
CA PHE A 256 0.08 -14.61 20.72
C PHE A 256 0.43 -15.13 22.10
N SER A 257 1.07 -14.30 22.91
CA SER A 257 1.33 -14.58 24.33
C SER A 257 0.60 -13.55 25.18
N SER A 258 -0.11 -14.02 26.20
CA SER A 258 -0.74 -13.16 27.22
C SER A 258 -0.17 -13.46 28.60
N ASP A 259 -0.13 -12.46 29.48
CA ASP A 259 0.37 -12.61 30.87
C ASP A 259 -0.42 -13.66 31.69
N SER A 260 -1.63 -14.01 31.25
CA SER A 260 -2.51 -14.99 31.92
C SER A 260 -2.15 -16.45 31.62
N GLU A 261 -1.35 -16.73 30.58
CA GLU A 261 -0.96 -18.11 30.21
C GLU A 261 0.10 -18.72 31.15
N MET A 262 0.67 -17.94 32.08
CA MET A 262 1.63 -18.44 33.06
C MET A 262 1.03 -19.38 34.13
N ILE A 263 -0.30 -19.57 34.16
CA ILE A 263 -0.97 -20.37 35.20
C ILE A 263 -1.59 -21.68 34.66
N GLU A 264 -1.96 -21.78 33.38
CA GLU A 264 -2.55 -23.01 32.82
C GLU A 264 -2.21 -23.21 31.33
N SER A 265 -1.14 -23.95 31.03
CA SER A 265 -1.09 -24.86 29.86
C SER A 265 0.25 -25.62 29.76
N SER A 266 0.37 -26.67 30.56
CA SER A 266 1.31 -27.77 30.29
C SER A 266 0.77 -28.67 29.18
N GLY A 267 0.53 -28.11 27.99
CA GLY A 267 0.05 -28.84 26.82
C GLY A 267 0.38 -28.09 25.53
N PRO A 268 0.67 -28.79 24.41
CA PRO A 268 0.87 -28.13 23.13
C PRO A 268 -0.43 -27.41 22.75
N GLY A 269 -0.37 -26.08 22.62
CA GLY A 269 -1.49 -25.27 22.17
C GLY A 269 -2.09 -25.82 20.88
N THR A 270 -3.41 -25.71 20.73
CA THR A 270 -4.08 -26.21 19.53
C THR A 270 -3.57 -25.46 18.30
N PRO A 271 -3.12 -26.14 17.23
CA PRO A 271 -2.53 -25.53 16.04
C PRO A 271 -3.49 -24.63 15.22
N ASP A 272 -4.75 -24.50 15.64
CA ASP A 272 -5.79 -23.71 14.96
C ASP A 272 -5.77 -22.22 15.36
N GLU A 273 -4.85 -21.82 16.24
CA GLU A 273 -4.75 -20.45 16.74
C GLU A 273 -3.70 -19.58 16.02
N ASP A 274 -2.69 -20.20 15.41
CA ASP A 274 -1.61 -19.48 14.77
C ASP A 274 -2.06 -18.91 13.42
N LEU A 275 -1.74 -17.64 13.18
CA LEU A 275 -2.04 -17.01 11.92
C LEU A 275 -0.89 -17.16 10.95
N ARG A 276 -1.22 -17.60 9.74
CA ARG A 276 -0.25 -17.81 8.66
C ARG A 276 0.17 -16.47 8.07
N ALA A 277 1.44 -16.38 7.70
CA ALA A 277 2.00 -15.23 7.01
C ALA A 277 3.23 -15.63 6.18
N HIS A 278 3.74 -14.67 5.42
CA HIS A 278 4.95 -14.82 4.62
C HIS A 278 6.03 -13.88 5.17
N LYS A 279 7.21 -14.40 5.52
CA LYS A 279 8.38 -13.64 5.96
C LYS A 279 8.72 -12.54 4.97
N ALA A 280 8.64 -12.85 3.68
CA ALA A 280 8.85 -11.92 2.58
C ALA A 280 7.95 -10.67 2.72
N ILE A 281 6.65 -10.87 2.96
CA ILE A 281 5.68 -9.78 3.08
C ILE A 281 5.83 -9.03 4.41
N LEU A 282 5.99 -9.75 5.52
CA LEU A 282 6.27 -9.13 6.82
C LEU A 282 7.52 -8.25 6.77
N SER A 283 8.61 -8.76 6.17
CA SER A 283 9.88 -8.07 6.02
C SER A 283 9.82 -6.87 5.07
N ALA A 284 9.07 -6.99 3.96
CA ALA A 284 8.87 -5.90 3.02
C ALA A 284 8.11 -4.74 3.68
N ARG A 285 7.01 -5.06 4.37
CA ARG A 285 6.02 -4.06 4.84
C ARG A 285 6.32 -3.51 6.23
N SER A 286 7.22 -4.14 6.99
CA SER A 286 7.56 -3.71 8.34
C SER A 286 9.07 -3.83 8.63
N PRO A 287 9.76 -2.70 8.82
CA PRO A 287 11.13 -2.69 9.34
C PRO A 287 11.30 -3.47 10.65
N PHE A 288 10.31 -3.41 11.54
CA PHE A 288 10.30 -4.19 12.78
C PHE A 288 10.43 -5.71 12.49
N PHE A 289 9.54 -6.26 11.66
CA PHE A 289 9.59 -7.69 11.31
C PHE A 289 10.83 -8.06 10.50
N ARG A 290 11.27 -7.19 9.59
CA ARG A 290 12.53 -7.37 8.86
C ARG A 290 13.71 -7.50 9.81
N ASN A 291 13.84 -6.59 10.77
CA ASN A 291 14.91 -6.60 11.76
C ASN A 291 14.82 -7.81 12.69
N LEU A 292 13.61 -8.24 13.05
CA LEU A 292 13.37 -9.48 13.82
C LEU A 292 13.88 -10.70 13.06
N LEU A 293 13.48 -10.87 11.80
CA LEU A 293 13.87 -12.01 10.95
C LEU A 293 15.37 -12.01 10.67
N GLN A 294 15.97 -10.85 10.38
CA GLN A 294 17.42 -10.71 10.19
C GLN A 294 18.24 -11.06 11.43
N ARG A 295 17.69 -10.84 12.65
CA ARG A 295 18.35 -11.27 13.89
C ARG A 295 18.37 -12.79 14.00
N ARG A 296 17.26 -13.48 13.66
CA ARG A 296 17.19 -14.94 13.65
C ARG A 296 18.13 -15.60 12.65
N ILE A 297 18.33 -14.97 11.49
CA ILE A 297 19.34 -15.43 10.51
C ILE A 297 20.73 -15.35 11.13
N ARG A 298 21.06 -14.24 11.81
CA ARG A 298 22.35 -14.03 12.47
C ARG A 298 22.61 -14.98 13.64
N THR A 299 21.57 -15.40 14.37
CA THR A 299 21.69 -16.37 15.48
C THR A 299 21.71 -17.82 15.01
N GLY A 300 21.42 -18.09 13.73
CA GLY A 300 21.41 -19.44 13.16
C GLY A 300 20.11 -20.22 13.40
N GLU A 301 19.11 -19.64 14.08
CA GLU A 301 17.79 -20.23 14.28
C GLU A 301 17.14 -20.58 12.93
N GLU A 302 17.27 -19.69 11.95
CA GLU A 302 16.70 -19.88 10.62
C GLU A 302 17.28 -21.09 9.87
N MET A 303 18.58 -21.40 10.09
CA MET A 303 19.22 -22.58 9.48
C MET A 303 18.57 -23.88 9.97
N THR A 304 18.21 -23.94 11.25
CA THR A 304 17.53 -25.11 11.83
C THR A 304 16.11 -25.26 11.27
N GLU A 305 15.37 -24.15 11.17
CA GLU A 305 14.01 -24.14 10.60
C GLU A 305 14.00 -24.56 9.12
N ARG A 306 15.00 -24.13 8.33
CA ARG A 306 15.19 -24.57 6.94
C ARG A 306 15.43 -26.07 6.85
N THR A 307 16.29 -26.61 7.72
CA THR A 307 16.62 -28.04 7.75
C THR A 307 15.40 -28.89 8.10
N LEU A 308 14.56 -28.41 9.01
CA LEU A 308 13.35 -29.10 9.47
C LEU A 308 12.11 -28.80 8.61
N GLN A 309 12.22 -27.89 7.64
CA GLN A 309 11.10 -27.40 6.82
C GLN A 309 9.91 -26.89 7.67
N THR A 310 10.22 -26.28 8.83
CA THR A 310 9.21 -25.75 9.75
C THR A 310 9.04 -24.25 9.54
N PRO A 311 7.79 -23.73 9.54
CA PRO A 311 7.56 -22.28 9.47
C PRO A 311 8.11 -21.59 10.73
N THR A 312 8.61 -20.37 10.57
CA THR A 312 9.13 -19.57 11.69
C THR A 312 7.98 -19.10 12.57
N ARG A 313 7.98 -19.50 13.84
CA ARG A 313 7.00 -19.02 14.82
C ARG A 313 7.44 -17.68 15.42
N ILE A 314 6.63 -16.66 15.21
CA ILE A 314 6.80 -15.31 15.75
C ILE A 314 5.76 -15.12 16.84
N VAL A 315 6.23 -14.94 18.07
CA VAL A 315 5.37 -14.68 19.23
C VAL A 315 5.16 -13.17 19.35
N LEU A 316 3.90 -12.75 19.36
CA LEU A 316 3.47 -11.37 19.54
C LEU A 316 2.88 -11.21 20.94
N ASP A 317 3.34 -10.18 21.65
CA ASP A 317 2.79 -9.80 22.94
C ASP A 317 1.40 -9.17 22.74
N GLU A 318 0.35 -9.77 23.30
CA GLU A 318 -1.03 -9.28 23.16
C GLU A 318 -1.23 -7.89 23.78
N SER A 319 -0.39 -7.49 24.74
CA SER A 319 -0.45 -6.15 25.32
C SER A 319 0.02 -5.05 24.35
N ILE A 320 0.86 -5.42 23.37
CA ILE A 320 1.41 -4.50 22.37
C ILE A 320 0.63 -4.61 21.06
N ILE A 321 0.40 -5.84 20.59
CA ILE A 321 -0.33 -6.13 19.36
C ILE A 321 -1.52 -7.03 19.72
N PRO A 322 -2.66 -6.45 20.12
CA PRO A 322 -3.85 -7.21 20.44
C PRO A 322 -4.27 -8.09 19.27
N ARG A 323 -4.57 -9.36 19.56
CA ARG A 323 -4.98 -10.35 18.56
C ARG A 323 -6.19 -9.92 17.72
N LYS A 324 -7.06 -9.05 18.25
CA LYS A 324 -8.19 -8.50 17.50
C LYS A 324 -7.82 -7.71 16.23
N TYR A 325 -6.59 -7.19 16.13
CA TYR A 325 -6.17 -6.31 15.02
C TYR A 325 -5.34 -6.99 13.94
N VAL A 326 -4.79 -8.16 14.21
CA VAL A 326 -3.83 -8.82 13.31
C VAL A 326 -4.38 -9.08 11.90
N GLN A 327 -5.68 -9.37 11.77
CA GLN A 327 -6.31 -9.56 10.45
C GLN A 327 -6.34 -8.25 9.64
N VAL A 328 -6.59 -7.10 10.29
CA VAL A 328 -6.52 -5.78 9.66
C VAL A 328 -5.08 -5.49 9.21
N ILE A 329 -4.11 -5.77 10.10
CA ILE A 329 -2.68 -5.53 9.85
C ILE A 329 -2.20 -6.37 8.67
N LEU A 330 -2.45 -7.69 8.70
CA LEU A 330 -2.07 -8.60 7.63
C LEU A 330 -2.79 -8.22 6.34
N HIS A 331 -4.10 -7.99 6.35
CA HIS A 331 -4.80 -7.57 5.13
C HIS A 331 -4.15 -6.33 4.50
N CYS A 332 -3.84 -5.31 5.30
CA CYS A 332 -3.17 -4.09 4.83
C CYS A 332 -1.75 -4.38 4.28
N MET A 333 -1.00 -5.30 4.88
CA MET A 333 0.32 -5.70 4.37
C MET A 333 0.26 -6.32 2.96
N TYR A 334 -0.82 -7.01 2.60
CA TYR A 334 -0.95 -7.66 1.29
C TYR A 334 -1.72 -6.84 0.25
N THR A 335 -2.43 -5.77 0.67
CA THR A 335 -3.39 -5.07 -0.21
C THR A 335 -3.29 -3.55 -0.19
N ASP A 336 -2.52 -2.95 0.73
CA ASP A 336 -2.53 -1.52 1.07
C ASP A 336 -3.87 -1.00 1.63
N VAL A 337 -4.87 -1.85 1.81
CA VAL A 337 -6.21 -1.45 2.28
C VAL A 337 -6.37 -1.72 3.77
N VAL A 338 -6.75 -0.69 4.52
CA VAL A 338 -7.12 -0.78 5.94
C VAL A 338 -8.61 -1.04 6.07
N GLU A 339 -8.99 -2.28 6.40
CA GLU A 339 -10.38 -2.69 6.58
C GLU A 339 -10.71 -2.92 8.06
N LEU A 340 -11.27 -1.91 8.74
CA LEU A 340 -11.72 -2.03 10.13
C LEU A 340 -12.82 -3.09 10.34
N GLY A 341 -13.47 -3.56 9.26
CA GLY A 341 -14.41 -4.66 9.32
C GLY A 341 -13.77 -6.01 9.71
N LEU A 342 -12.45 -6.14 9.55
CA LEU A 342 -11.69 -7.34 9.89
C LEU A 342 -11.27 -7.40 11.36
N VAL A 343 -11.64 -6.40 12.19
CA VAL A 343 -11.38 -6.44 13.64
C VAL A 343 -12.15 -7.60 14.28
N LEU A 344 -11.44 -8.51 14.94
CA LEU A 344 -12.03 -9.68 15.59
C LEU A 344 -12.65 -9.31 16.95
N ARG A 345 -13.86 -8.75 16.91
CA ARG A 345 -14.59 -8.24 18.09
C ARG A 345 -15.07 -9.30 19.09
N GLY A 346 -14.76 -10.58 18.87
CA GLY A 346 -15.09 -11.70 19.76
C GLY A 346 -13.87 -12.50 20.25
N SER A 347 -12.66 -11.98 20.09
CA SER A 347 -11.46 -12.64 20.61
C SER A 347 -11.45 -12.57 22.15
N PRO A 348 -11.21 -13.68 22.88
CA PRO A 348 -11.19 -13.72 24.36
C PRO A 348 -10.11 -12.84 25.00
N SER A 349 -9.25 -12.21 24.18
CA SER A 349 -8.23 -11.22 24.55
C SER A 349 -8.83 -9.91 25.11
N ALA A 350 -10.16 -9.73 25.08
CA ALA A 350 -10.83 -8.71 25.87
C ALA A 350 -10.75 -9.09 27.36
N GLY A 351 -9.73 -8.56 28.06
CA GLY A 351 -9.59 -8.72 29.49
C GLY A 351 -10.94 -8.51 30.21
N SER A 352 -11.23 -9.44 31.13
CA SER A 352 -12.47 -9.62 31.91
C SER A 352 -13.14 -8.34 32.47
N LEU A 353 -12.43 -7.21 32.53
CA LEU A 353 -12.99 -5.92 32.94
C LEU A 353 -13.84 -5.22 31.86
N GLY A 354 -13.53 -5.39 30.58
CA GLY A 354 -14.29 -4.77 29.48
C GLY A 354 -15.71 -5.34 29.35
N GLU A 355 -15.84 -6.65 29.55
CA GLU A 355 -17.13 -7.36 29.50
C GLU A 355 -18.03 -7.03 30.71
N VAL A 356 -17.45 -6.93 31.90
CA VAL A 356 -18.20 -6.53 33.11
C VAL A 356 -18.62 -5.06 33.01
N GLN A 357 -17.78 -4.18 32.45
CA GLN A 357 -18.13 -2.77 32.23
C GLN A 357 -19.20 -2.59 31.14
N ALA A 358 -19.22 -3.45 30.12
CA ALA A 358 -20.25 -3.50 29.08
C ALA A 358 -21.64 -3.85 29.64
N LEU A 359 -21.69 -4.80 30.57
CA LEU A 359 -22.92 -5.28 31.21
C LEU A 359 -23.48 -4.27 32.22
N VAL A 360 -22.63 -3.50 32.91
CA VAL A 360 -23.04 -2.49 33.90
C VAL A 360 -23.41 -1.14 33.24
N SER A 361 -22.82 -0.81 32.08
CA SER A 361 -22.98 0.51 31.44
C SER A 361 -24.06 0.60 30.35
N GLY A 362 -24.97 -0.38 30.24
CA GLY A 362 -26.12 -0.29 29.33
C GLY A 362 -25.76 -0.08 27.85
N GLY A 363 -24.75 -0.79 27.34
CA GLY A 363 -24.45 -0.86 25.91
C GLY A 363 -23.19 -0.14 25.40
N ARG A 364 -22.32 0.39 26.27
CA ARG A 364 -21.01 0.99 25.89
C ARG A 364 -19.82 0.05 26.07
N GLY A 365 -19.95 -1.20 25.62
CA GLY A 365 -18.90 -2.21 25.70
C GLY A 365 -18.12 -2.49 24.42
N ALA A 366 -18.60 -1.98 23.28
CA ALA A 366 -17.90 -2.12 22.01
C ALA A 366 -16.99 -0.91 21.82
N SER A 367 -15.69 -1.16 21.65
CA SER A 367 -14.73 -0.11 21.27
C SER A 367 -15.27 0.65 20.06
N THR A 368 -15.21 1.97 20.11
CA THR A 368 -15.68 2.79 18.99
C THR A 368 -14.73 2.61 17.80
N ARG A 369 -15.23 2.75 16.56
CA ARG A 369 -14.35 2.69 15.37
C ARG A 369 -13.19 3.69 15.45
N THR A 370 -13.39 4.80 16.15
CA THR A 370 -12.35 5.80 16.42
C THR A 370 -11.27 5.24 17.34
N GLU A 371 -11.64 4.61 18.45
CA GLU A 371 -10.69 3.94 19.35
C GLU A 371 -9.94 2.82 18.65
N GLU A 372 -10.64 1.98 17.87
CA GLU A 372 -10.01 0.92 17.07
C GLU A 372 -8.97 1.50 16.08
N ALA A 373 -9.28 2.62 15.44
CA ALA A 373 -8.37 3.32 14.55
C ALA A 373 -7.16 3.93 15.30
N MET A 374 -7.37 4.49 16.50
CA MET A 374 -6.28 5.02 17.34
C MET A 374 -5.33 3.91 17.80
N GLU A 375 -5.87 2.78 18.25
CA GLU A 375 -5.07 1.61 18.66
C GLU A 375 -4.27 1.08 17.47
N LEU A 376 -4.91 0.91 16.29
CA LEU A 376 -4.21 0.52 15.06
C LEU A 376 -3.12 1.51 14.63
N TYR A 377 -3.35 2.81 14.81
CA TYR A 377 -2.34 3.83 14.53
C TYR A 377 -1.10 3.65 15.41
N HIS A 378 -1.27 3.44 16.72
CA HIS A 378 -0.13 3.18 17.61
C HIS A 378 0.60 1.88 17.28
N ILE A 379 -0.14 0.82 16.93
CA ILE A 379 0.45 -0.44 16.46
C ILE A 379 1.24 -0.21 15.16
N ALA A 380 0.71 0.58 14.23
CA ALA A 380 1.38 0.92 12.99
C ALA A 380 2.70 1.66 13.22
N LEU A 381 2.74 2.59 14.19
CA LEU A 381 3.97 3.26 14.61
C LEU A 381 4.99 2.26 15.18
N PHE A 382 4.55 1.35 16.05
CA PHE A 382 5.41 0.30 16.62
C PHE A 382 6.00 -0.62 15.54
N LEU A 383 5.18 -1.04 14.57
CA LEU A 383 5.59 -1.88 13.46
C LEU A 383 6.39 -1.13 12.39
N GLU A 384 6.51 0.20 12.50
CA GLU A 384 7.05 1.09 11.48
C GLU A 384 6.35 0.90 10.11
N PHE A 385 5.03 0.66 10.13
CA PHE A 385 4.22 0.38 8.95
C PHE A 385 3.37 1.59 8.56
N SER A 386 3.96 2.47 7.74
CA SER A 386 3.35 3.76 7.38
C SER A 386 2.04 3.64 6.61
N MET A 387 1.86 2.62 5.76
CA MET A 387 0.60 2.42 5.03
C MET A 387 -0.58 2.16 5.99
N LEU A 388 -0.37 1.41 7.08
CA LEU A 388 -1.40 1.20 8.09
C LEU A 388 -1.67 2.46 8.91
N ALA A 389 -0.63 3.25 9.22
CA ALA A 389 -0.77 4.50 9.96
C ALA A 389 -1.53 5.57 9.18
N GLN A 390 -1.39 5.57 7.85
CA GLN A 390 -1.99 6.58 6.96
C GLN A 390 -3.34 6.13 6.37
N GLY A 391 -3.49 4.83 6.08
CA GLY A 391 -4.54 4.26 5.26
C GLY A 391 -4.38 4.60 3.78
N GLU A 392 -4.95 3.78 2.89
CA GLU A 392 -4.95 4.08 1.45
C GLU A 392 -5.73 5.38 1.20
N LEU A 393 -5.02 6.46 0.88
CA LEU A 393 -5.60 7.70 0.38
C LEU A 393 -6.04 7.50 -1.08
N LYS A 394 -7.06 6.67 -1.32
CA LYS A 394 -7.81 6.81 -2.58
C LYS A 394 -8.45 8.21 -2.53
N PRO A 395 -8.24 9.09 -3.54
CA PRO A 395 -8.69 10.49 -3.54
C PRO A 395 -10.21 10.68 -3.58
N ARG A 396 -11.00 9.70 -3.13
CA ARG A 396 -12.46 9.72 -3.13
C ARG A 396 -13.09 9.97 -1.77
N CYS A 397 -12.34 9.97 -0.66
CA CYS A 397 -12.95 10.26 0.65
C CYS A 397 -11.96 10.86 1.68
N PRO A 398 -12.03 12.17 2.00
CA PRO A 398 -11.14 12.83 2.96
C PRO A 398 -11.45 12.54 4.44
N TYR A 399 -12.40 11.66 4.76
CA TYR A 399 -13.00 11.60 6.10
C TYR A 399 -12.39 10.59 7.08
N LEU A 400 -11.51 9.68 6.65
CA LEU A 400 -10.95 8.68 7.57
C LEU A 400 -9.75 9.21 8.37
N VAL A 401 -9.04 10.21 7.86
CA VAL A 401 -7.81 10.78 8.46
C VAL A 401 -8.11 11.79 9.58
N VAL A 402 -9.33 12.32 9.65
CA VAL A 402 -9.69 13.41 10.58
C VAL A 402 -9.83 12.93 12.03
N LEU A 403 -10.21 11.67 12.27
CA LEU A 403 -10.48 11.18 13.62
C LEU A 403 -9.22 10.90 14.45
N VAL A 404 -8.09 10.55 13.80
CA VAL A 404 -6.85 10.18 14.52
C VAL A 404 -5.94 11.38 14.77
N SER A 405 -5.93 12.37 13.87
CA SER A 405 -5.04 13.53 13.99
C SER A 405 -5.58 14.67 14.86
N MET A 406 -6.87 14.64 15.23
CA MET A 406 -7.54 15.68 16.03
C MET A 406 -7.70 15.33 17.53
N ALA A 407 -7.29 14.12 17.93
CA ALA A 407 -7.40 13.63 19.31
C ALA A 407 -6.06 13.66 20.08
N GLY A 408 -5.03 14.30 19.52
CA GLY A 408 -3.70 14.48 20.14
C GLY A 408 -3.47 15.89 20.67
#